data_AF-Q218S9-F1
#
_entry.id   AF-Q218S9-F1
#
_cell.length_a   1.000
_cell.length_b   1.000
_cell.length_c   1.000
_cell.angle_alpha   90.00
_cell.angle_beta   90.00
_cell.angle_gamma   90.00
#
_symmetry.space_group_name_H-M   'P 1'
#
loop_
_entity.id
_entity.type
_entity.pdbx_description
1 polymer ?
#
loop_
_entity_poly.entity_id
_entity_poly.type
_entity_poly.pdbx_seq_one_letter_code
_entity_poly.pdbx_strand_id
1 'polypeptide(L)' 'MWHMIDTAPYDQDLELAVIDDDGPHALVFPCRRSKDGWAEAKSGKPVEVHPTHWREWRHLAYD' A
#
# COMPACT_ATOMS: atom_id res chain seq x y z
N MET A 1 3.74 -11.11 -4.87
CA MET A 1 4.88 -10.46 -5.55
C MET A 1 4.73 -8.96 -5.38
N TRP A 2 5.80 -8.20 -5.32
CA TRP A 2 5.72 -6.73 -5.34
C TRP A 2 5.60 -6.22 -6.79
N HIS A 3 4.78 -5.19 -7.00
CA HIS A 3 4.54 -4.52 -8.28
C HIS A 3 4.92 -3.04 -8.16
N MET A 4 5.28 -2.40 -9.27
CA MET A 4 5.64 -0.97 -9.30
C MET A 4 4.43 -0.10 -8.94
N ILE A 5 4.64 0.95 -8.14
CA ILE A 5 3.54 1.80 -7.61
C ILE A 5 2.67 2.46 -8.69
N ASP A 6 3.22 2.75 -9.86
CA ASP A 6 2.52 3.37 -10.98
C ASP A 6 1.43 2.47 -11.56
N THR A 7 1.62 1.15 -11.51
CA THR A 7 0.66 0.12 -11.98
C THR A 7 -0.47 -0.16 -10.99
N ALA A 8 -0.46 0.45 -9.81
CA ALA A 8 -1.39 0.08 -8.76
C ALA A 8 -2.85 0.42 -9.13
N PRO A 9 -3.78 -0.52 -8.92
CA PRO A 9 -5.19 -0.32 -9.24
C PRO A 9 -5.83 0.73 -8.32
N TYR A 10 -6.85 1.40 -8.85
CA TYR A 10 -7.74 2.24 -8.05
C TYR A 10 -8.73 1.39 -7.27
N ASP A 11 -9.17 1.92 -6.13
CA ASP A 11 -10.29 1.37 -5.35
C ASP A 11 -10.14 -0.08 -4.85
N GLN A 12 -8.89 -0.57 -4.76
CA GLN A 12 -8.55 -1.86 -4.15
C GLN A 12 -7.74 -1.67 -2.87
N ASP A 13 -7.90 -2.60 -1.92
CA ASP A 13 -7.09 -2.65 -0.71
C ASP A 13 -5.75 -3.30 -1.04
N LEU A 14 -4.69 -2.52 -0.87
CA LEU A 14 -3.33 -2.88 -1.22
C LEU A 14 -2.42 -2.78 0.01
N GLU A 15 -1.39 -3.61 0.04
CA GLU A 15 -0.24 -3.40 0.89
C GLU A 15 0.78 -2.57 0.11
N LEU A 16 1.26 -1.48 0.72
CA LEU A 16 2.26 -0.58 0.12
C LEU A 16 3.62 -0.79 0.75
N ALA A 17 4.68 -0.56 0.00
CA ALA A 17 6.03 -0.58 0.55
C ALA A 17 6.92 0.51 -0.06
N VAL A 18 7.86 0.97 0.75
CA VAL A 18 9.12 1.55 0.27
C VAL A 18 10.12 0.41 0.20
N ILE A 19 10.74 0.17 -0.95
CA ILE A 19 11.79 -0.82 -1.11
C ILE A 19 13.09 -0.07 -1.38
N ASP A 20 14.08 -0.28 -0.51
CA ASP A 20 15.43 0.29 -0.62
C ASP A 20 16.49 -0.82 -0.48
N ASP A 21 17.74 -0.44 -0.24
CA ASP A 21 18.87 -1.36 -0.12
C ASP A 21 18.73 -2.36 1.05
N ASP A 22 17.95 -2.02 2.08
CA ASP A 22 17.65 -2.91 3.22
C ASP A 22 16.44 -3.83 2.93
N GLY A 23 15.78 -3.65 1.79
CA GLY A 23 14.64 -4.45 1.34
C GLY A 23 13.29 -3.77 1.55
N PRO A 24 12.18 -4.54 1.56
CA PRO A 24 10.83 -3.98 1.63
C PRO A 24 10.43 -3.52 3.04
N HIS A 25 10.09 -2.24 3.17
CA HIS A 25 9.44 -1.63 4.34
C HIS A 25 7.95 -1.49 4.05
N ALA A 26 7.18 -2.52 4.38
CA ALA A 26 5.75 -2.58 4.10
C ALA A 26 4.91 -1.86 5.17
N LEU A 27 3.87 -1.16 4.74
CA LEU A 27 2.83 -0.64 5.63
C LEU A 27 1.96 -1.80 6.12
N VAL A 28 1.73 -1.85 7.44
CA VAL A 28 0.99 -2.93 8.11
C VAL A 28 -0.52 -2.73 8.13
N PHE A 29 -1.03 -1.86 7.25
CA PHE A 29 -2.45 -1.55 7.12
C PHE A 29 -2.85 -1.45 5.64
N PRO A 30 -4.09 -1.81 5.29
CA PRO A 30 -4.55 -1.72 3.91
C PRO A 30 -4.60 -0.25 3.47
N CYS A 31 -4.16 0.01 2.26
CA CYS A 31 -4.17 1.32 1.64
C CYS A 31 -4.93 1.27 0.30
N ARG A 32 -5.50 2.40 -0.11
CA ARG A 32 -6.24 2.51 -1.37
C ARG A 32 -5.77 3.70 -2.17
N ARG A 33 -5.64 3.51 -3.49
CA ARG A 33 -5.35 4.59 -4.44
C ARG A 33 -6.64 5.31 -4.81
N SER A 34 -6.66 6.63 -4.66
CA SER A 34 -7.71 7.53 -5.13
C SER A 34 -7.13 8.56 -6.11
N LYS A 35 -7.97 9.45 -6.63
CA LYS A 35 -7.52 10.59 -7.46
C LYS A 35 -6.62 11.56 -6.69
N ASP A 36 -6.77 11.62 -5.37
CA ASP A 36 -6.04 12.54 -4.48
C ASP A 36 -4.76 11.91 -3.91
N GLY A 37 -4.48 10.65 -4.25
CA GLY A 37 -3.29 9.93 -3.81
C GLY A 37 -3.61 8.66 -3.01
N TRP A 38 -2.82 8.40 -1.97
CA TRP A 38 -2.90 7.20 -1.16
C TRP A 38 -3.53 7.50 0.20
N ALA A 39 -4.44 6.65 0.64
CA ALA A 39 -5.05 6.73 1.96
C ALA A 39 -5.15 5.35 2.62
N GLU A 40 -5.11 5.31 3.95
CA GLU A 40 -5.46 4.12 4.72
C GLU A 40 -6.91 3.74 4.39
N ALA A 41 -7.13 2.49 3.98
CA ALA A 41 -8.43 2.03 3.47
C ALA A 41 -9.55 2.08 4.52
N LYS A 42 -9.21 1.95 5.82
CA LYS A 42 -10.19 1.96 6.92
C LYS A 42 -10.56 3.36 7.38
N SER A 43 -9.57 4.23 7.57
CA SER A 43 -9.78 5.54 8.20
C SER A 43 -9.90 6.68 7.18
N GLY A 44 -9.46 6.46 5.93
CA GLY A 44 -9.34 7.49 4.92
C GLY A 44 -8.20 8.49 5.17
N LYS A 45 -7.37 8.28 6.21
CA LYS A 45 -6.24 9.16 6.50
C LYS A 45 -5.21 9.09 5.37
N PRO A 46 -4.62 10.22 4.95
CA PRO A 46 -3.56 10.23 3.96
C PRO A 46 -2.37 9.35 4.38
N VAL A 47 -1.77 8.68 3.41
CA VAL A 47 -0.49 8.01 3.57
C VAL A 47 0.62 9.04 3.37
N GLU A 48 1.39 9.32 4.42
CA GLU A 48 2.43 10.36 4.42
C GLU A 48 3.82 9.86 3.99
N VAL A 49 3.89 8.67 3.39
CA VAL A 49 5.11 8.12 2.79
C VAL A 49 4.98 8.10 1.27
N HIS A 50 6.11 8.03 0.56
CA HIS A 50 6.17 7.86 -0.89
C HIS A 50 6.42 6.38 -1.23
N PRO A 51 5.37 5.54 -1.32
CA PRO A 51 5.54 4.13 -1.65
C PRO A 51 6.12 3.97 -3.05
N THR A 52 6.99 2.97 -3.21
CA THR A 52 7.60 2.61 -4.50
C THR A 52 6.96 1.35 -5.09
N HIS A 53 6.33 0.54 -4.26
CA HIS A 53 5.75 -0.74 -4.65
C HIS A 53 4.41 -1.01 -3.94
N TRP A 54 3.64 -1.93 -4.53
CA TRP A 54 2.40 -2.45 -3.97
C TRP A 54 2.27 -3.96 -4.15
N ARG A 55 1.39 -4.59 -3.37
CA ARG A 55 0.86 -5.94 -3.62
C ARG A 55 -0.57 -6.03 -3.10
N GLU A 56 -1.29 -7.08 -3.47
CA GLU A 56 -2.62 -7.34 -2.90
C GLU A 56 -2.56 -7.37 -1.37
N TRP A 57 -3.49 -6.67 -0.72
CA TRP A 57 -3.63 -6.77 0.72
C TRP A 57 -4.05 -8.19 1.10
N ARG A 58 -3.12 -8.93 1.70
CA ARG A 58 -3.43 -10.24 2.28
C ARG A 58 -3.90 -9.96 3.69
N HIS A 59 -5.19 -10.17 3.94
CA HIS A 59 -5.72 -10.14 5.29
C HIS A 59 -4.81 -11.00 6.17
N LEU A 60 -4.00 -10.36 7.01
CA LEU A 60 -3.50 -11.02 8.20
C LEU A 60 -4.75 -11.21 9.06
N ALA A 61 -5.45 -12.33 8.83
CA ALA A 61 -6.28 -12.90 9.85
C ALA A 61 -5.33 -13.14 11.03
N TYR A 62 -5.33 -12.19 11.97
CA TYR A 62 -4.89 -12.52 13.31
C TYR A 62 -5.95 -13.47 13.83
N ASP A 63 -5.71 -14.78 13.68
CA ASP A 63 -6.36 -15.82 14.47
C ASP A 63 -6.04 -15.61 15.96
#